data_AF-A0A358FVE7-F1
#
_entry.id   AF-A0A358FVE7-F1
#
_cell.length_a   1.000
_cell.length_b   1.000
_cell.length_c   1.000
_cell.angle_alpha   90.00
_cell.angle_beta   90.00
_cell.angle_gamma   90.00
#
_symmetry.space_group_name_H-M   'P 1'
#
loop_
_entity.id
_entity.type
_entity.pdbx_description
1 polymer ?
#
loop_
_entity_poly.entity_id
_entity_poly.type
_entity_poly.pdbx_seq_one_letter_code
_entity_poly.pdbx_strand_id
1 'polypeptide(L)'
;MCGIIAVLSRRDRRIPPTAAELSTLLATAHDSVATDPAGAASALSAVDKALRGVPGVIALTNEVELVDSIIATLADIEDKVAELEAEVEFGTRHDDAAVIALRDALWAIGRDRIRTAEEVHALADGASEDSVNGYLSIQRALSALDRLEVRGRDSAGIHVMVSDHGFAVDDPF
;
A
#
# COMPACT_ATOMS: atom_id res chain seq x y z
N MET A 1 12.09 13.37 22.19
CA MET A 1 12.26 11.93 21.95
C MET A 1 12.99 11.79 20.62
N CYS A 2 14.11 11.08 20.55
CA CYS A 2 14.88 10.91 19.31
C CYS A 2 14.52 9.55 18.73
N GLY A 3 13.69 9.51 17.69
CA GLY A 3 13.34 8.28 16.99
C GLY A 3 14.43 7.87 16.02
N ILE A 4 14.82 6.59 16.03
CA ILE A 4 15.63 5.97 14.99
C ILE A 4 14.77 4.87 14.37
N ILE A 5 14.70 4.83 13.05
CA ILE A 5 14.02 3.80 12.27
C ILE A 5 15.08 3.11 11.43
N ALA A 6 15.04 1.77 11.41
CA ALA A 6 15.87 0.97 10.52
C ALA A 6 14.95 0.14 9.61
N VAL A 7 15.13 0.29 8.30
CA VAL A 7 14.43 -0.53 7.29
C VAL A 7 15.42 -1.57 6.77
N LEU A 8 15.19 -2.83 7.14
CA LEU A 8 15.91 -3.95 6.56
C LEU A 8 15.03 -4.58 5.48
N SER A 9 15.48 -4.55 4.23
CA SER A 9 14.78 -5.21 3.13
C SER A 9 15.47 -6.51 2.73
N ARG A 10 14.65 -7.47 2.31
CA ARG A 10 15.09 -8.73 1.70
C ARG A 10 14.50 -8.76 0.30
N ARG A 11 15.26 -9.25 -0.68
CA ARG A 11 14.73 -9.50 -2.02
C ARG A 11 13.45 -10.34 -1.92
N ASP A 12 12.35 -9.77 -2.40
CA ASP A 12 11.09 -10.49 -2.54
C ASP A 12 11.23 -11.48 -3.70
N ARG A 13 10.56 -12.63 -3.58
CA ARG A 13 10.53 -13.69 -4.60
C ARG A 13 9.11 -14.00 -5.04
N ARG A 14 8.11 -13.31 -4.48
CA ARG A 14 6.72 -13.44 -4.93
C ARG A 14 6.59 -12.82 -6.30
N ILE A 15 5.74 -13.45 -7.10
CA ILE A 15 5.34 -12.95 -8.41
C ILE A 15 4.36 -11.79 -8.18
N PRO A 16 4.48 -10.67 -8.91
CA PRO A 16 3.47 -9.61 -8.91
C PRO A 16 2.07 -10.18 -9.18
N PRO A 17 1.03 -9.75 -8.44
CA PRO A 17 -0.33 -10.17 -8.74
C PRO A 17 -0.74 -9.66 -10.13
N THR A 18 -1.52 -10.47 -10.83
CA THR A 18 -2.07 -10.09 -12.14
C THR A 18 -3.29 -9.18 -11.99
N ALA A 19 -3.56 -8.36 -13.00
CA ALA A 19 -4.78 -7.55 -13.05
C ALA A 19 -6.06 -8.38 -12.91
N ALA A 20 -6.10 -9.59 -13.50
CA ALA A 20 -7.24 -10.49 -13.41
C ALA A 20 -7.49 -11.01 -11.99
N GLU A 21 -6.43 -11.37 -11.26
CA GLU A 21 -6.53 -11.80 -9.85
C GLU A 21 -7.08 -10.67 -8.98
N LEU A 22 -6.55 -9.45 -9.14
CA LEU A 22 -7.00 -8.28 -8.37
C LEU A 22 -8.44 -7.91 -8.72
N SER A 23 -8.79 -7.86 -10.00
CA SER A 23 -10.15 -7.54 -10.47
C SER A 23 -11.17 -8.53 -9.94
N THR A 24 -10.83 -9.82 -9.87
CA THR A 24 -11.73 -10.86 -9.32
C THR A 24 -12.00 -10.64 -7.83
N LEU A 25 -10.97 -10.32 -7.06
CA LEU A 25 -11.11 -10.04 -5.63
C LEU A 25 -11.91 -8.75 -5.38
N LEU A 26 -11.66 -7.70 -6.17
CA LEU A 26 -12.37 -6.43 -6.10
C LEU A 26 -13.85 -6.58 -6.45
N ALA A 27 -14.17 -7.31 -7.53
CA ALA A 27 -15.55 -7.63 -7.89
C ALA A 27 -16.25 -8.42 -6.78
N THR A 28 -15.55 -9.40 -6.19
CA THR A 28 -16.09 -10.15 -5.04
C THR A 28 -16.40 -9.24 -3.86
N ALA A 29 -15.51 -8.30 -3.53
CA ALA A 29 -15.72 -7.33 -2.45
C ALA A 29 -16.90 -6.40 -2.76
N HIS A 30 -16.95 -5.85 -3.97
CA HIS A 30 -17.99 -4.96 -4.43
C HIS A 30 -19.38 -5.63 -4.40
N ASP A 31 -19.49 -6.86 -4.89
CA ASP A 31 -20.78 -7.56 -4.96
C ASP A 31 -21.28 -8.02 -3.59
N SER A 32 -20.36 -8.23 -2.63
CA SER A 32 -20.70 -8.73 -1.30
C SER A 32 -20.83 -7.65 -0.23
N VAL A 33 -20.31 -6.43 -0.41
CA VAL A 33 -20.25 -5.40 0.65
C VAL A 33 -21.59 -5.14 1.34
N ALA A 34 -22.71 -5.18 0.61
CA ALA A 34 -24.04 -4.91 1.17
C ALA A 34 -24.63 -6.10 1.94
N THR A 35 -24.31 -7.34 1.54
CA THR A 35 -24.98 -8.56 2.00
C THR A 35 -24.11 -9.39 2.93
N ASP A 36 -22.80 -9.35 2.75
CA ASP A 36 -21.77 -9.99 3.57
C ASP A 36 -20.56 -9.04 3.76
N PRO A 37 -20.68 -8.04 4.64
CA PRO A 37 -19.59 -7.10 4.94
C PRO A 37 -18.29 -7.78 5.38
N ALA A 38 -18.37 -8.91 6.08
CA ALA A 38 -17.21 -9.68 6.53
C ALA A 38 -16.50 -10.38 5.36
N GLY A 39 -17.26 -10.97 4.43
CA GLY A 39 -16.74 -11.52 3.19
C GLY A 39 -16.06 -10.46 2.32
N ALA A 40 -16.69 -9.29 2.17
CA ALA A 40 -16.12 -8.15 1.46
C ALA A 40 -14.81 -7.65 2.10
N ALA A 41 -14.77 -7.53 3.43
CA ALA A 41 -13.55 -7.14 4.16
C ALA A 41 -12.42 -8.16 3.94
N SER A 42 -12.74 -9.45 3.91
CA SER A 42 -11.78 -10.53 3.63
C SER A 42 -11.22 -10.43 2.21
N ALA A 43 -12.08 -10.15 1.22
CA ALA A 43 -11.68 -9.96 -0.17
C ALA A 43 -10.77 -8.73 -0.34
N LEU A 44 -11.12 -7.58 0.25
CA LEU A 44 -10.25 -6.39 0.26
C LEU A 44 -8.94 -6.64 1.00
N SER A 45 -8.96 -7.36 2.12
CA SER A 45 -7.75 -7.75 2.83
C SER A 45 -6.83 -8.64 1.98
N ALA A 46 -7.40 -9.48 1.11
CA ALA A 46 -6.64 -10.27 0.15
C ALA A 46 -6.00 -9.39 -0.93
N VAL A 47 -6.71 -8.36 -1.42
CA VAL A 47 -6.15 -7.34 -2.33
C VAL A 47 -5.00 -6.60 -1.66
N ASP A 48 -5.19 -6.06 -0.44
CA ASP A 48 -4.13 -5.42 0.33
C ASP A 48 -2.90 -6.33 0.44
N LYS A 49 -3.11 -7.59 0.83
CA LYS A 49 -2.02 -8.56 1.01
C LYS A 49 -1.29 -8.84 -0.31
N ALA A 50 -2.00 -8.96 -1.42
CA ALA A 50 -1.41 -9.16 -2.74
C ALA A 50 -0.51 -7.96 -3.13
N LEU A 51 -0.97 -6.74 -2.83
CA LEU A 51 -0.30 -5.48 -3.14
C LEU A 51 0.82 -5.08 -2.14
N ARG A 52 1.09 -5.88 -1.09
CA ARG A 52 2.20 -5.59 -0.18
C ARG A 52 3.55 -5.78 -0.88
N GLY A 53 4.52 -4.94 -0.54
CA GLY A 53 5.93 -5.14 -0.92
C GLY A 53 6.23 -4.83 -2.38
N VAL A 54 7.42 -5.25 -2.83
CA VAL A 54 7.92 -5.02 -4.21
C VAL A 54 6.95 -5.54 -5.28
N PRO A 55 6.37 -6.75 -5.18
CA PRO A 55 5.47 -7.27 -6.22
C PRO A 55 4.23 -6.40 -6.43
N GLY A 56 3.68 -5.83 -5.36
CA GLY A 56 2.53 -4.92 -5.46
C GLY A 56 2.91 -3.58 -6.08
N VAL A 57 4.09 -3.04 -5.75
CA VAL A 57 4.59 -1.82 -6.39
C VAL A 57 4.79 -2.04 -7.89
N ILE A 58 5.38 -3.16 -8.30
CA ILE A 58 5.54 -3.51 -9.71
C ILE A 58 4.18 -3.60 -10.41
N ALA A 59 3.21 -4.33 -9.81
CA ALA A 59 1.87 -4.45 -10.38
C ALA A 59 1.17 -3.10 -10.59
N LEU A 60 1.29 -2.18 -9.61
CA LEU A 60 0.66 -0.86 -9.67
C LEU A 60 1.41 0.13 -10.59
N THR A 61 2.71 -0.07 -10.82
CA THR A 61 3.51 0.84 -11.66
C THR A 61 3.43 0.48 -13.15
N ASN A 62 3.25 -0.80 -13.47
CA ASN A 62 3.28 -1.28 -14.85
C ASN A 62 1.95 -1.10 -15.60
N GLU A 63 0.83 -0.92 -14.88
CA GLU A 63 -0.52 -0.86 -15.47
C GLU A 63 -1.35 0.31 -14.91
N VAL A 64 -1.37 1.44 -15.61
CA VAL A 64 -2.14 2.63 -15.18
C VAL A 64 -3.65 2.35 -15.14
N GLU A 65 -4.18 1.64 -16.14
CA GLU A 65 -5.60 1.28 -16.21
C GLU A 65 -6.05 0.41 -15.03
N LEU A 66 -5.16 -0.44 -14.50
CA LEU A 66 -5.42 -1.23 -13.31
C LEU A 66 -5.59 -0.33 -12.08
N VAL A 67 -4.75 0.69 -11.91
CA VAL A 67 -4.84 1.64 -10.79
C VAL A 67 -6.17 2.40 -10.85
N ASP A 68 -6.54 2.90 -12.02
CA ASP A 68 -7.82 3.60 -12.22
C ASP A 68 -9.02 2.70 -11.88
N SER A 69 -8.99 1.44 -12.31
CA SER A 69 -10.03 0.45 -11.99
C SER A 69 -10.11 0.15 -10.50
N ILE A 70 -8.97 0.07 -9.80
CA ILE A 70 -8.92 -0.12 -8.35
C ILE A 70 -9.56 1.09 -7.66
N ILE A 71 -9.14 2.31 -8.02
CA ILE A 71 -9.64 3.55 -7.42
C ILE A 71 -11.16 3.66 -7.57
N ALA A 72 -11.68 3.43 -8.78
CA ALA A 72 -13.11 3.48 -9.04
C ALA A 72 -13.89 2.48 -8.16
N THR A 73 -13.41 1.23 -8.10
CA THR A 73 -14.08 0.19 -7.29
C THR A 73 -14.03 0.49 -5.79
N LEU A 74 -12.90 1.03 -5.30
CA LEU A 74 -12.79 1.42 -3.89
C LEU A 74 -13.76 2.55 -3.54
N ALA A 75 -13.97 3.52 -4.45
CA ALA A 75 -14.92 4.61 -4.23
C ALA A 75 -16.37 4.10 -4.12
N ASP A 76 -16.77 3.19 -5.03
CA ASP A 76 -18.11 2.58 -4.98
C ASP A 76 -18.35 1.81 -3.66
N ILE A 77 -17.32 1.10 -3.18
CA ILE A 77 -17.38 0.39 -1.91
C ILE A 77 -17.39 1.37 -0.72
N GLU A 78 -16.64 2.47 -0.79
CA GLU A 78 -16.57 3.49 0.26
C GLU A 78 -17.93 4.17 0.48
N ASP A 79 -18.65 4.51 -0.60
CA ASP A 79 -20.02 5.02 -0.53
C ASP A 79 -20.94 4.04 0.21
N LYS A 80 -20.79 2.74 -0.07
CA LYS A 80 -21.59 1.72 0.61
C LYS A 80 -21.18 1.51 2.06
N VAL A 81 -19.89 1.61 2.39
CA VAL A 81 -19.39 1.55 3.77
C VAL A 81 -19.95 2.71 4.59
N ALA A 82 -20.05 3.92 4.03
CA ALA A 82 -20.64 5.06 4.71
C ALA A 82 -22.12 4.82 5.10
N GLU A 83 -22.90 4.15 4.25
CA GLU A 83 -24.27 3.73 4.61
C GLU A 83 -24.26 2.73 5.78
N LEU A 84 -23.36 1.74 5.75
CA LEU A 84 -23.24 0.74 6.82
C LEU A 84 -22.78 1.37 8.15
N GLU A 85 -21.86 2.33 8.11
CA GLU A 85 -21.42 3.09 9.29
C GLU A 85 -22.60 3.87 9.90
N ALA A 86 -23.46 4.48 9.09
CA ALA A 86 -24.66 5.14 9.58
C ALA A 86 -25.62 4.14 10.25
N GLU A 87 -25.84 2.96 9.66
CA GLU A 87 -26.67 1.91 10.28
C GLU A 87 -26.13 1.46 11.65
N VAL A 88 -24.80 1.39 11.81
CA VAL A 88 -24.13 1.10 13.09
C VAL A 88 -24.36 2.24 14.09
N GLU A 89 -24.18 3.50 13.66
CA GLU A 89 -24.38 4.68 14.51
C GLU A 89 -25.83 4.79 15.02
N PHE A 90 -26.81 4.49 14.17
CA PHE A 90 -28.23 4.44 14.54
C PHE A 90 -28.62 3.18 15.32
N GLY A 91 -27.71 2.22 15.47
CA GLY A 91 -27.95 0.96 16.18
C GLY A 91 -28.90 -0.01 15.46
N THR A 92 -29.14 0.19 14.16
CA THR A 92 -29.91 -0.75 13.32
C THR A 92 -29.08 -1.92 12.82
N ARG A 93 -27.76 -1.83 12.99
CA ARG A 93 -26.75 -2.83 12.66
C ARG A 93 -25.81 -3.03 13.85
N HIS A 94 -25.28 -4.24 14.01
CA HIS A 94 -24.48 -4.65 15.17
C HIS A 94 -23.17 -5.38 14.80
N ASP A 95 -22.70 -5.25 13.56
CA ASP A 95 -21.45 -5.84 13.06
C ASP A 95 -20.34 -4.80 12.88
N ASP A 96 -20.14 -3.95 13.90
CA ASP A 96 -19.12 -2.89 13.94
C ASP A 96 -17.74 -3.38 13.48
N ALA A 97 -17.36 -4.59 13.87
CA ALA A 97 -16.07 -5.19 13.52
C ALA A 97 -15.89 -5.38 12.01
N ALA A 98 -16.95 -5.76 11.29
CA ALA A 98 -16.89 -5.96 9.84
C ALA A 98 -16.79 -4.61 9.11
N VAL A 99 -17.56 -3.61 9.56
CA VAL A 99 -17.52 -2.25 9.01
C VAL A 99 -16.17 -1.59 9.24
N ILE A 100 -15.58 -1.75 10.45
CA ILE A 100 -14.21 -1.29 10.75
C ILE A 100 -13.19 -1.99 9.83
N ALA A 101 -13.30 -3.31 9.66
CA ALA A 101 -12.38 -4.05 8.79
C ALA A 101 -12.48 -3.62 7.32
N LEU A 102 -13.67 -3.29 6.83
CA LEU A 102 -13.85 -2.70 5.49
C LEU A 102 -13.11 -1.38 5.38
N ARG A 103 -13.32 -0.46 6.33
CA ARG A 103 -12.66 0.86 6.33
C ARG A 103 -11.14 0.75 6.41
N ASP A 104 -10.64 -0.14 7.26
CA ASP A 104 -9.20 -0.39 7.40
C ASP A 104 -8.60 -0.92 6.08
N ALA A 105 -9.30 -1.83 5.39
CA ALA A 105 -8.85 -2.38 4.12
C ALA A 105 -8.91 -1.34 2.98
N LEU A 106 -9.98 -0.55 2.89
CA LEU A 106 -10.11 0.57 1.95
C LEU A 106 -8.97 1.56 2.13
N TRP A 107 -8.71 1.97 3.38
CA TRP A 107 -7.59 2.86 3.70
C TRP A 107 -6.28 2.23 3.26
N ALA A 108 -6.02 0.97 3.67
CA ALA A 108 -4.77 0.28 3.38
C ALA A 108 -4.48 0.24 1.87
N ILE A 109 -5.47 -0.05 1.03
CA ILE A 109 -5.29 -0.10 -0.41
C ILE A 109 -5.13 1.32 -0.98
N GLY A 110 -6.12 2.18 -0.74
CA GLY A 110 -6.22 3.50 -1.37
C GLY A 110 -5.11 4.47 -0.96
N ARG A 111 -4.81 4.54 0.33
CA ARG A 111 -3.94 5.59 0.89
C ARG A 111 -2.54 5.09 1.26
N ASP A 112 -2.37 3.77 1.35
CA ASP A 112 -1.11 3.13 1.71
C ASP A 112 -0.46 2.45 0.51
N ARG A 113 -1.14 1.54 -0.21
CA ARG A 113 -0.54 0.78 -1.32
C ARG A 113 -0.37 1.63 -2.58
N ILE A 114 -1.44 2.26 -3.06
CA ILE A 114 -1.39 3.10 -4.27
C ILE A 114 -0.40 4.24 -4.09
N ARG A 115 -0.54 5.02 -3.01
CA ARG A 115 0.41 6.10 -2.68
C ARG A 115 1.86 5.61 -2.61
N THR A 116 2.12 4.46 -2.00
CA THR A 116 3.51 3.94 -1.93
C THR A 116 4.05 3.62 -3.32
N ALA A 117 3.23 3.07 -4.22
CA ALA A 117 3.66 2.79 -5.59
C ALA A 117 3.96 4.07 -6.36
N GLU A 118 3.09 5.08 -6.27
CA GLU A 118 3.29 6.40 -6.91
C GLU A 118 4.59 7.07 -6.45
N GLU A 119 4.84 7.08 -5.13
CA GLU A 119 6.03 7.71 -4.56
C GLU A 119 7.31 6.94 -4.90
N VAL A 120 7.24 5.60 -4.96
CA VAL A 120 8.35 4.79 -5.44
C VAL A 120 8.62 5.06 -6.91
N HIS A 121 7.58 5.16 -7.74
CA HIS A 121 7.72 5.50 -9.16
C HIS A 121 8.37 6.89 -9.34
N ALA A 122 7.93 7.88 -8.57
CA ALA A 122 8.51 9.22 -8.59
C ALA A 122 9.98 9.25 -8.14
N LEU A 123 10.36 8.45 -7.14
CA LEU A 123 11.75 8.33 -6.69
C LEU A 123 12.64 7.56 -7.67
N ALA A 124 12.06 6.56 -8.33
CA ALA A 124 12.78 5.62 -9.19
C ALA A 124 12.86 6.08 -10.65
N ASP A 125 12.43 7.30 -11.00
CA ASP A 125 12.33 7.81 -12.38
C ASP A 125 13.46 7.32 -13.32
N GLY A 126 13.11 6.41 -14.25
CA GLY A 126 14.04 5.81 -15.22
C GLY A 126 14.96 4.68 -14.71
N ALA A 127 14.84 4.26 -13.46
CA ALA A 127 15.59 3.14 -12.88
C ALA A 127 15.05 1.77 -13.33
N SER A 128 15.88 0.73 -13.19
CA SER A 128 15.46 -0.63 -13.51
C SER A 128 14.48 -1.18 -12.47
N GLU A 129 13.64 -2.14 -12.89
CA GLU A 129 12.75 -2.85 -11.96
C GLU A 129 13.51 -3.51 -10.79
N ASP A 130 14.76 -3.95 -11.03
CA ASP A 130 15.64 -4.51 -10.00
C ASP A 130 15.96 -3.51 -8.87
N SER A 131 15.89 -2.21 -9.14
CA SER A 131 16.11 -1.13 -8.17
C SER A 131 14.88 -0.83 -7.31
N VAL A 132 13.68 -1.30 -7.69
CA VAL A 132 12.41 -1.00 -6.98
C VAL A 132 12.46 -1.39 -5.50
N ASN A 133 13.15 -2.49 -5.16
CA ASN A 133 13.31 -2.88 -3.75
C ASN A 133 14.08 -1.83 -2.92
N GLY A 134 15.09 -1.19 -3.52
CA GLY A 134 15.85 -0.11 -2.89
C GLY A 134 14.98 1.12 -2.67
N TYR A 135 14.30 1.58 -3.71
CA TYR A 135 13.41 2.74 -3.64
C TYR A 135 12.22 2.52 -2.69
N LEU A 136 11.64 1.32 -2.65
CA LEU A 136 10.62 0.98 -1.66
C LEU A 136 11.16 1.05 -0.22
N SER A 137 12.42 0.66 0.00
CA SER A 137 13.05 0.76 1.32
C SER A 137 13.25 2.22 1.74
N ILE A 138 13.69 3.06 0.81
CA ILE A 138 13.82 4.52 1.00
C ILE A 138 12.45 5.12 1.30
N GLN A 139 11.43 4.80 0.50
CA GLN A 139 10.10 5.38 0.67
C GLN A 139 9.45 4.97 2.00
N ARG A 140 9.71 3.74 2.48
CA ARG A 140 9.29 3.32 3.82
C ARG A 140 9.95 4.14 4.92
N ALA A 141 11.23 4.47 4.77
CA ALA A 141 11.93 5.32 5.72
C ALA A 141 11.36 6.74 5.71
N LEU A 142 11.12 7.34 4.54
CA LEU A 142 10.50 8.67 4.39
C LEU A 142 9.08 8.69 4.98
N SER A 143 8.23 7.74 4.60
CA SER A 143 6.87 7.61 5.14
C SER A 143 6.82 7.37 6.65
N ALA A 144 7.89 6.83 7.24
CA ALA A 144 7.99 6.67 8.69
C ALA A 144 8.49 7.96 9.35
N LEU A 145 9.40 8.71 8.72
CA LEU A 145 9.80 10.06 9.16
C LEU A 145 8.60 11.02 9.21
N ASP A 146 7.73 11.00 8.19
CA ASP A 146 6.52 11.85 8.13
C ASP A 146 5.55 11.59 9.29
N ARG A 147 5.55 10.36 9.82
CA ARG A 147 4.69 9.95 10.95
C ARG A 147 5.34 10.17 12.31
N LEU A 148 6.64 10.48 12.36
CA LEU A 148 7.30 10.81 13.61
C LEU A 148 6.98 12.26 13.99
N GLU A 149 6.37 12.46 15.14
CA GLU A 149 6.22 13.79 15.72
C GLU A 149 7.61 14.33 16.12
N VAL A 150 8.21 15.16 15.28
CA VAL A 150 9.53 15.75 15.54
C VAL A 150 9.38 16.95 16.48
N ARG A 151 9.22 16.70 17.79
CA ARG A 151 9.23 17.78 18.79
C ARG A 151 10.62 18.38 18.95
N GLY A 152 10.80 19.61 18.47
CA GLY A 152 11.97 20.46 18.79
C GLY A 152 13.27 20.09 18.10
N ARG A 153 13.23 19.44 16.93
CA ARG A 153 14.40 19.27 16.05
C ARG A 153 14.08 19.80 14.67
N ASP A 154 14.91 20.69 14.16
CA ASP A 154 14.72 21.36 12.87
C ASP A 154 15.21 20.51 11.68
N SER A 155 15.56 19.24 11.90
CA SER A 155 16.14 18.37 10.87
C SER A 155 15.85 16.89 11.09
N ALA A 156 15.60 16.18 9.99
CA ALA A 156 15.64 14.73 9.86
C ALA A 156 16.62 14.33 8.77
N GLY A 157 17.15 13.10 8.80
CA GLY A 157 18.10 12.61 7.81
C GLY A 157 17.92 11.11 7.54
N ILE A 158 18.34 10.68 6.36
CA ILE A 158 18.35 9.28 5.93
C ILE A 158 19.78 8.87 5.56
N HIS A 159 20.18 7.66 5.97
CA HIS A 159 21.42 7.04 5.53
C HIS A 159 21.07 5.78 4.74
N VAL A 160 21.60 5.67 3.52
CA VAL A 160 21.37 4.53 2.63
C VAL A 160 22.71 3.82 2.44
N MET A 161 22.75 2.54 2.80
CA MET A 161 23.88 1.66 2.53
C MET A 161 23.56 0.79 1.32
N VAL A 162 24.36 0.89 0.27
CA VAL A 162 24.28 0.02 -0.91
C VAL A 162 25.43 -0.98 -0.84
N SER A 163 25.14 -2.26 -1.01
CA SER A 163 26.13 -3.35 -0.98
C SER A 163 26.04 -4.14 -2.27
N ASP A 164 27.12 -4.85 -2.61
CA ASP A 164 27.24 -5.62 -3.86
C ASP A 164 26.96 -4.79 -5.13
N HIS A 165 27.36 -3.51 -5.11
CA HIS A 165 27.11 -2.55 -6.20
C HIS A 165 27.99 -2.77 -7.44
N GLY A 166 28.93 -3.71 -7.41
CA GLY A 166 29.78 -4.03 -8.56
C GLY A 166 30.89 -3.03 -8.88
N PHE A 167 30.84 -1.81 -8.32
CA PHE A 167 31.95 -0.84 -8.42
C PHE A 167 33.19 -1.30 -7.66
N ALA A 168 34.36 -1.01 -8.24
CA ALA A 168 35.65 -1.23 -7.58
C ALA A 168 35.82 -0.25 -6.41
N VAL A 169 36.58 -0.64 -5.38
CA VAL A 169 36.79 0.19 -4.17
C VAL A 169 37.49 1.52 -4.48
N ASP A 170 38.21 1.55 -5.60
CA ASP A 170 38.94 2.69 -6.16
C ASP A 170 38.23 3.36 -7.35
N ASP A 171 36.99 2.96 -7.66
CA ASP A 171 36.15 3.64 -8.64
C ASP A 171 35.62 4.95 -8.03
N PRO A 172 35.96 6.13 -8.60
CA PRO A 172 35.49 7.40 -8.06
C PRO A 172 34.00 7.69 -8.33
N PHE A 173 33.25 6.76 -8.94
CA PHE A 173 31.84 6.91 -9.29
C PHE A 173 31.02 5.66 -8.97
#